data_AF-A0A844GN47-F1
#
_entry.id   AF-A0A844GN47-F1
#
_cell.length_a   1.000
_cell.length_b   1.000
_cell.length_c   1.000
_cell.angle_alpha   90.00
_cell.angle_beta   90.00
_cell.angle_gamma   90.00
#
_symmetry.space_group_name_H-M   'P 1'
#
loop_
_entity.id
_entity.type
_entity.pdbx_description
1 polymer ?
#
loop_
_entity_poly.entity_id
_entity_poly.type
_entity_poly.pdbx_seq_one_letter_code
_entity_poly.pdbx_strand_id
1 'polypeptide(L)'
;MDIKLFDSELKVMCVLWNEGDTTAKHISDVLKKEIGWNMNTTYTLIKRCIKKGAIERSEPNFMCHALIPKEEVQEAETKELVDKIYDGSVDKLFAALLGRKKLSAEQIQKLKQIVEDLE
;
A
#
# COMPACT_ATOMS: atom_id res chain seq x y z
N MET A 1 5.86 10.83 -11.20
CA MET A 1 4.50 11.37 -11.05
C MET A 1 4.05 10.95 -9.66
N ASP A 2 3.58 11.88 -8.82
CA ASP A 2 3.14 11.52 -7.47
C ASP A 2 1.73 10.91 -7.55
N ILE A 3 1.66 9.59 -7.71
CA ILE A 3 0.38 8.88 -7.79
C ILE A 3 -0.12 8.63 -6.37
N LYS A 4 -0.92 9.57 -5.88
CA LYS A 4 -1.55 9.44 -4.56
C LYS A 4 -2.74 8.49 -4.60
N LEU A 5 -2.65 7.38 -3.87
CA LEU A 5 -3.73 6.42 -3.70
C LEU A 5 -4.41 6.59 -2.34
N PHE A 6 -5.73 6.56 -2.32
CA PHE A 6 -6.50 6.56 -1.07
C PHE A 6 -6.66 5.14 -0.53
N ASP A 7 -7.02 5.01 0.76
CA ASP A 7 -7.22 3.72 1.45
C ASP A 7 -8.05 2.71 0.64
N SER A 8 -9.12 3.18 -0.01
CA SER A 8 -9.96 2.30 -0.83
C SER A 8 -9.29 1.83 -2.12
N GLU A 9 -8.44 2.65 -2.73
CA GLU A 9 -7.66 2.30 -3.93
C GLU A 9 -6.47 1.40 -3.58
N LEU A 10 -5.84 1.63 -2.42
CA LEU A 10 -4.80 0.77 -1.88
C LEU A 10 -5.30 -0.66 -1.68
N LYS A 11 -6.54 -0.86 -1.25
CA LYS A 11 -7.12 -2.21 -1.13
C LYS A 11 -7.19 -2.95 -2.47
N VAL A 12 -7.52 -2.24 -3.54
CA VAL A 12 -7.51 -2.81 -4.91
C VAL A 12 -6.08 -3.16 -5.32
N MET A 13 -5.14 -2.25 -5.08
CA MET A 13 -3.73 -2.47 -5.41
C MET A 13 -3.10 -3.59 -4.58
N CYS A 14 -3.48 -3.76 -3.32
CA CYS A 14 -3.02 -4.86 -2.47
C CYS A 14 -3.33 -6.23 -3.08
N VAL A 15 -4.51 -6.40 -3.69
CA VAL A 15 -4.83 -7.65 -4.40
C VAL A 15 -3.89 -7.85 -5.59
N LEU A 16 -3.66 -6.80 -6.39
CA LEU A 16 -2.75 -6.86 -7.54
C LEU A 16 -1.29 -7.10 -7.15
N TRP A 17 -0.80 -6.49 -6.07
CA TRP A 17 0.56 -6.71 -5.59
C TRP A 17 0.76 -8.10 -5.00
N ASN A 18 -0.28 -8.67 -4.37
CA ASN A 18 -0.19 -9.99 -3.77
C ASN A 18 -0.36 -11.12 -4.79
N GLU A 19 -1.25 -10.94 -5.77
CA GLU A 19 -1.64 -11.99 -6.71
C GLU A 19 -1.08 -11.81 -8.12
N GLY A 20 -0.45 -10.66 -8.39
CA GLY A 20 0.01 -10.28 -9.71
C GLY A 20 -1.15 -9.87 -10.63
N ASP A 21 -0.89 -9.97 -11.94
CA ASP A 21 -1.86 -9.57 -12.96
C ASP A 21 -3.12 -10.41 -12.85
N THR A 22 -4.22 -9.77 -12.48
CA THR A 22 -5.50 -10.44 -12.27
C THR A 22 -6.70 -9.66 -12.79
N THR A 23 -7.80 -10.34 -13.08
CA THR A 23 -8.95 -9.72 -13.76
C THR A 23 -9.73 -8.83 -12.81
N ALA A 24 -10.37 -7.78 -13.32
CA ALA A 24 -11.23 -6.92 -12.50
C ALA A 24 -12.35 -7.71 -11.77
N LYS A 25 -12.81 -8.81 -12.38
CA LYS A 25 -13.75 -9.75 -11.75
C LYS A 25 -13.12 -10.45 -10.55
N HIS A 26 -11.91 -11.00 -10.70
CA HIS A 26 -11.22 -11.68 -9.61
C HIS A 26 -10.93 -10.73 -8.43
N ILE A 27 -10.45 -9.52 -8.71
CA ILE A 27 -10.26 -8.48 -7.68
C ILE A 27 -11.58 -8.21 -6.95
N SER A 28 -12.70 -8.15 -7.68
CA SER A 28 -14.02 -7.98 -7.08
C SER A 28 -14.42 -9.16 -6.20
N ASP A 29 -14.14 -10.40 -6.59
CA ASP A 29 -14.46 -11.59 -5.79
C ASP A 29 -13.63 -11.64 -4.49
N VAL A 30 -12.33 -11.31 -4.57
CA VAL A 30 -11.44 -11.21 -3.41
C VAL A 30 -11.93 -10.15 -2.42
N LEU A 31 -12.15 -8.91 -2.89
CA LEU A 31 -12.59 -7.81 -2.03
C LEU A 31 -14.01 -8.02 -1.49
N LYS A 32 -14.88 -8.72 -2.23
CA LYS A 32 -16.19 -9.13 -1.71
C LYS A 32 -16.05 -10.10 -0.53
N LYS A 33 -15.10 -11.03 -0.61
CA LYS A 33 -14.85 -12.03 0.45
C LYS A 33 -14.17 -11.42 1.68
N GLU A 34 -13.20 -10.55 1.49
CA GLU A 34 -12.40 -10.00 2.60
C GLU A 34 -13.08 -8.85 3.35
N ILE A 35 -13.73 -7.95 2.61
CA ILE A 35 -14.27 -6.69 3.17
C ILE A 35 -15.74 -6.45 2.82
N GLY A 36 -16.40 -7.39 2.14
CA GLY A 36 -17.83 -7.30 1.83
C GLY A 36 -18.20 -6.30 0.73
N TRP A 37 -17.23 -5.85 -0.09
CA TRP A 37 -17.53 -4.90 -1.16
C TRP A 37 -18.36 -5.50 -2.28
N ASN A 38 -19.29 -4.69 -2.81
CA ASN A 38 -20.03 -5.06 -4.00
C ASN A 38 -19.17 -4.83 -5.27
N MET A 39 -19.55 -5.50 -6.35
CA MET A 39 -18.83 -5.45 -7.62
C MET A 39 -18.73 -4.03 -8.19
N ASN A 40 -19.81 -3.24 -8.11
CA ASN A 40 -19.84 -1.87 -8.63
C ASN A 40 -18.81 -0.96 -7.93
N THR A 41 -18.64 -1.10 -6.62
CA THR A 41 -17.66 -0.35 -5.83
C THR A 41 -16.25 -0.70 -6.30
N THR A 42 -15.92 -1.99 -6.40
CA THR A 42 -14.60 -2.43 -6.85
C THR A 42 -14.29 -1.93 -8.26
N TYR A 43 -15.23 -2.08 -9.21
CA TYR A 43 -15.03 -1.60 -10.59
C TYR A 43 -14.87 -0.08 -10.66
N THR A 44 -15.58 0.67 -9.82
CA THR A 44 -15.45 2.13 -9.74
C THR A 44 -14.06 2.53 -9.24
N LEU A 45 -13.52 1.80 -8.25
CA LEU A 45 -12.18 2.04 -7.72
C LEU A 45 -11.10 1.64 -8.72
N ILE A 46 -11.24 0.49 -9.40
CA ILE A 46 -10.32 0.07 -10.48
C ILE A 46 -10.25 1.15 -11.57
N LYS A 47 -11.39 1.66 -12.03
CA LYS A 47 -11.43 2.77 -13.00
C LYS A 47 -10.73 4.03 -12.50
N ARG A 48 -10.85 4.32 -11.20
CA ARG A 48 -10.18 5.46 -10.55
C ARG A 48 -8.66 5.26 -10.53
N CYS A 49 -8.19 4.06 -10.18
CA CYS A 49 -6.78 3.70 -10.24
C CYS A 49 -6.22 3.76 -11.68
N ILE A 50 -6.98 3.31 -12.68
CA ILE A 50 -6.61 3.45 -14.10
C ILE A 50 -6.48 4.93 -14.47
N LYS A 51 -7.46 5.77 -14.10
CA LYS A 51 -7.41 7.22 -14.37
C LYS A 51 -6.20 7.90 -13.74
N LYS A 52 -5.73 7.38 -12.60
CA LYS A 52 -4.53 7.86 -11.89
C LYS A 52 -3.21 7.30 -12.45
N GLY A 53 -3.26 6.37 -13.41
CA GLY A 53 -2.07 5.72 -13.95
C GLY A 53 -1.48 4.64 -13.03
N ALA A 54 -2.21 4.19 -12.01
CA ALA A 54 -1.75 3.15 -11.09
C ALA A 54 -1.97 1.72 -11.62
N ILE A 55 -2.99 1.56 -12.47
CA ILE A 55 -3.38 0.27 -13.07
C ILE A 55 -3.46 0.44 -14.58
N GLU A 56 -2.89 -0.50 -15.32
CA GLU A 56 -3.15 -0.68 -16.74
C GLU A 56 -4.23 -1.76 -16.94
N ARG A 57 -5.14 -1.51 -17.89
CA ARG A 57 -6.09 -2.52 -18.35
C ARG A 57 -5.65 -3.08 -19.69
N SER A 58 -5.60 -4.40 -19.80
CA SER A 58 -5.43 -5.11 -21.06
C SER A 58 -6.65 -6.01 -21.37
N GLU A 59 -6.81 -6.32 -22.65
CA GLU A 59 -7.82 -7.25 -23.17
C GLU A 59 -7.13 -8.54 -23.61
N PRO A 60 -7.83 -9.68 -23.58
CA PRO A 60 -9.24 -9.87 -23.23
C PRO A 60 -9.52 -9.90 -21.71
N ASN A 61 -10.80 -9.79 -21.33
CA ASN A 61 -11.33 -10.01 -19.96
C ASN A 61 -11.06 -8.93 -18.91
N PHE A 62 -10.73 -7.70 -19.30
CA PHE A 62 -10.43 -6.63 -18.34
C PHE A 62 -9.34 -7.07 -17.35
N MET A 63 -8.21 -7.44 -17.92
CA MET A 63 -7.01 -7.82 -17.19
C MET A 63 -6.41 -6.57 -16.54
N CYS A 64 -6.11 -6.60 -15.25
CA CYS A 64 -5.54 -5.46 -14.54
C CYS A 64 -4.08 -5.76 -14.19
N HIS A 65 -3.20 -4.83 -14.52
CA HIS A 65 -1.77 -4.86 -14.23
C HIS A 65 -1.39 -3.66 -13.38
N ALA A 66 -0.62 -3.85 -12.30
CA ALA A 66 -0.16 -2.76 -11.46
C ALA A 66 1.05 -2.07 -12.11
N LEU A 67 0.93 -0.77 -12.39
CA LEU A 67 2.01 0.03 -12.99
C LEU A 67 2.97 0.62 -11.96
N ILE A 68 2.56 0.64 -10.68
CA ILE A 68 3.37 1.17 -9.59
C ILE A 68 3.71 0.05 -8.59
N PRO A 69 4.97 -0.04 -8.15
CA PRO A 69 5.35 -1.00 -7.13
C PRO A 69 4.81 -0.58 -5.76
N LYS A 70 4.64 -1.57 -4.88
CA LYS A 70 4.10 -1.35 -3.53
C LYS A 70 5.02 -0.46 -2.70
N GLU A 71 6.33 -0.65 -2.89
CA GLU A 71 7.40 0.02 -2.16
C GLU A 71 7.38 1.53 -2.41
N GLU A 72 7.15 1.96 -3.65
CA GLU A 72 7.07 3.38 -4.03
C GLU A 72 5.88 4.08 -3.33
N VAL A 73 4.73 3.40 -3.27
CA VAL A 73 3.54 3.94 -2.58
C VAL A 73 3.76 3.98 -1.07
N GLN A 74 4.39 2.95 -0.50
CA GLN A 74 4.70 2.92 0.92
C GLN A 74 5.69 4.01 1.34
N GLU A 75 6.72 4.27 0.52
CA GLU A 75 7.70 5.32 0.77
C GLU A 75 7.05 6.71 0.71
N ALA A 76 6.24 6.97 -0.32
CA ALA A 76 5.53 8.24 -0.49
C ALA A 76 4.58 8.52 0.69
N GLU A 77 3.75 7.54 1.07
CA GLU A 77 2.80 7.68 2.20
C GLU A 77 3.54 7.83 3.54
N THR A 78 4.65 7.10 3.74
CA THR A 78 5.47 7.22 4.96
C THR A 78 6.09 8.61 5.06
N LYS A 79 6.62 9.14 3.96
CA LYS A 79 7.17 10.50 3.90
C LYS A 79 6.09 11.54 4.20
N GLU A 80 4.90 11.43 3.61
CA GLU A 80 3.78 12.33 3.92
C GLU A 80 3.33 12.24 5.38
N LEU A 81 3.31 11.05 5.96
CA LEU A 81 2.96 10.84 7.37
C LEU A 81 3.97 11.49 8.31
N VAL A 82 5.27 11.30 8.04
CA VAL A 82 6.35 11.92 8.82
C VAL A 82 6.26 13.44 8.73
N ASP A 83 6.07 13.98 7.53
CA ASP A 83 6.00 15.42 7.28
C ASP A 83 4.78 16.05 8.01
N LYS A 84 3.59 15.44 7.87
CA LYS A 84 2.34 16.00 8.41
C LYS A 84 2.13 15.80 9.91
N ILE A 85 2.52 14.66 10.46
CA ILE A 85 2.17 14.28 11.84
C ILE A 85 3.34 14.52 12.79
N TYR A 86 4.57 14.45 12.28
CA TYR A 86 5.79 14.51 13.09
C TYR A 86 6.70 15.69 12.73
N ASP A 87 6.17 16.69 12.01
CA ASP A 87 6.90 17.88 11.54
C ASP A 87 8.19 17.54 10.79
N GLY A 88 8.15 16.48 9.97
CA GLY A 88 9.32 16.02 9.22
C GLY A 88 10.36 15.25 10.05
N SER A 89 10.15 15.07 11.36
CA SER A 89 11.11 14.39 12.22
C SER A 89 10.84 12.89 12.30
N VAL A 90 11.70 12.14 11.61
CA VAL A 90 11.75 10.67 11.67
C VAL A 90 12.08 10.19 13.09
N ASP A 91 12.92 10.92 13.84
CA ASP A 91 13.27 10.61 15.23
C ASP A 91 12.04 10.63 16.15
N LYS A 92 11.14 11.59 15.97
CA LYS A 92 9.88 11.66 16.73
C LYS A 92 8.96 10.49 16.40
N LEU A 93 8.90 10.06 15.14
CA LEU A 93 8.15 8.86 14.75
C LEU A 93 8.71 7.62 15.46
N PHE A 94 10.03 7.42 15.44
CA PHE A 94 10.67 6.31 16.15
C PHE A 94 10.42 6.40 17.66
N ALA A 95 10.60 7.55 18.28
CA ALA A 95 10.33 7.75 19.70
C ALA A 95 8.87 7.45 20.06
N ALA A 96 7.89 7.80 19.21
CA ALA A 96 6.49 7.50 19.43
C ALA A 96 6.16 6.00 19.29
N LEU A 97 6.75 5.32 18.29
CA LEU A 97 6.60 3.88 18.07
C LEU A 97 7.24 3.05 19.20
N LEU A 98 8.44 3.44 19.63
CA LEU A 98 9.21 2.79 20.68
C LEU A 98 8.64 3.10 22.07
N GLY A 99 8.21 4.33 22.32
CA GLY A 99 7.70 4.78 23.61
C GLY A 99 6.36 4.15 24.01
N ARG A 100 5.56 3.66 23.05
CA ARG A 100 4.25 3.02 23.32
C ARG A 100 4.28 1.49 23.29
N LYS A 101 5.30 0.85 22.74
CA LYS A 101 5.38 -0.62 22.65
C LYS A 101 6.45 -1.19 23.56
N LYS A 102 6.09 -2.21 24.34
CA LYS A 102 7.08 -3.18 24.85
C LYS A 102 7.55 -3.99 23.64
N LEU A 103 8.65 -3.56 23.02
CA LEU A 103 9.31 -4.38 22.01
C LEU A 103 9.84 -5.65 22.65
N SER A 104 9.72 -6.78 21.96
CA SER A 104 10.41 -8.01 22.38
C SER A 104 11.92 -7.87 22.16
N ALA A 105 12.71 -8.68 22.87
CA ALA A 105 14.15 -8.73 22.67
C ALA A 105 14.54 -9.02 21.21
N GLU A 106 13.78 -9.88 20.52
CA GLU A 106 13.98 -10.19 19.11
C GLU A 106 13.72 -8.99 18.18
N GLN A 107 12.70 -8.18 18.47
CA GLN A 107 12.42 -6.96 17.71
C GLN A 107 13.52 -5.91 17.90
N ILE A 108 14.04 -5.78 19.12
CA ILE A 108 15.18 -4.89 19.41
C ILE A 108 16.43 -5.36 18.66
N GLN A 109 16.70 -6.67 18.64
CA GLN A 109 17.85 -7.21 17.92
C GLN A 109 17.74 -6.98 16.41
N LYS A 110 16.55 -7.17 15.81
CA LYS A 110 16.30 -6.83 14.41
C LYS A 110 16.53 -5.36 14.12
N LEU A 111 16.04 -4.46 14.99
CA LEU A 111 16.25 -3.02 14.83
C LEU A 111 17.74 -2.66 14.88
N LYS A 112 18.50 -3.23 15.82
CA LYS A 112 19.96 -3.05 15.86
C LYS A 112 20.63 -3.51 14.58
N GLN A 113 20.24 -4.68 14.05
CA GLN A 113 20.83 -5.20 12.82
C GLN A 113 20.54 -4.30 11.61
N ILE A 114 19.33 -3.73 11.52
CA ILE A 114 18.97 -2.80 10.45
C ILE A 114 19.83 -1.52 10.54
N VAL A 115 20.08 -1.00 11.75
CA VAL A 115 20.93 0.19 11.93
C VAL A 115 22.39 -0.12 11.59
N GLU A 116 22.90 -1.29 11.99
CA GLU A 116 24.27 -1.72 11.71
C GLU A 116 24.51 -1.94 10.19
N ASP A 117 23.50 -2.38 9.44
CA ASP A 117 23.58 -2.53 7.97
C ASP A 117 23.58 -1.19 7.22
N LEU A 118 23.20 -0.09 7.89
CA LEU A 118 23.21 1.27 7.35
C LEU A 118 24.52 2.03 7.64
N GLU A 119 25.40 1.49 8.48
CA GLU A 119 26.75 2.03 8.78
C GLU A 119 27.81 1.50 7.81
#